data_AF-K2C237-F1
#
_entry.id   AF-K2C237-F1
#
_cell.length_a   1.000
_cell.length_b   1.000
_cell.length_c   1.000
_cell.angle_alpha   90.00
_cell.angle_beta   90.00
_cell.angle_gamma   90.00
#
_symmetry.space_group_name_H-M   'P 1'
#
loop_
_entity.id
_entity.type
_entity.pdbx_description
1 polymer ?
#
loop_
_entity_poly.entity_id
_entity_poly.type
_entity_poly.pdbx_seq_one_letter_code
_entity_poly.pdbx_strand_id
1 'polypeptide(L)' 'MKILEWLGSSKKDLIEFPEEVRQEMGYALHLAQMGKTYRQTKMFKG' A
#
# COMPACT_ATOMS: atom_id res chain seq x y z
N MET A 1 -6.81 8.00 11.88
CA MET A 1 -6.38 7.56 10.53
C MET A 1 -4.89 7.83 10.40
N LYS A 2 -4.09 6.80 10.09
CA LYS A 2 -2.65 7.02 9.85
C LYS A 2 -2.47 7.64 8.47
N ILE A 3 -1.62 8.66 8.39
CA ILE A 3 -1.31 9.35 7.14
C ILE A 3 -0.42 8.41 6.32
N LEU A 4 -0.75 8.24 5.05
CA LEU A 4 0.06 7.46 4.14
C LEU A 4 1.17 8.35 3.60
N GLU A 5 2.42 8.04 3.95
CA GLU A 5 3.59 8.77 3.48
C GLU A 5 4.26 7.98 2.36
N TRP A 6 4.28 8.56 1.16
CA TRP A 6 4.96 7.99 0.02
C TRP A 6 6.43 8.40 0.07
N LEU A 7 7.33 7.42 0.11
CA LEU A 7 8.77 7.66 0.11
C LEU A 7 9.31 7.68 -1.32
N GLY A 8 10.01 8.75 -1.68
CA GLY A 8 10.73 8.85 -2.96
C GLY A 8 9.83 8.61 -4.18
N SER A 9 10.21 7.62 -4.99
CA SER A 9 9.50 7.27 -6.23
C SER A 9 8.34 6.29 -6.03
N SER A 10 8.07 5.79 -4.81
CA SER A 10 7.05 4.74 -4.58
C SER A 10 5.67 5.07 -5.16
N LYS A 11 5.26 6.35 -5.20
CA LYS A 11 4.00 6.76 -5.83
C LYS A 11 4.05 6.65 -7.35
N LYS A 12 5.19 6.98 -7.98
CA LYS A 12 5.41 6.89 -9.43
C LYS A 12 5.44 5.43 -9.87
N ASP A 13 6.22 4.61 -9.17
CA ASP A 13 6.27 3.17 -9.36
C ASP A 13 4.86 2.57 -9.26
N LEU A 14 4.07 2.97 -8.25
CA LEU A 14 2.69 2.51 -8.10
C LEU A 14 1.81 2.84 -9.33
N ILE A 15 2.00 4.01 -9.94
CA ILE A 15 1.20 4.48 -11.07
C ILE A 15 1.60 3.76 -12.37
N GLU A 16 2.86 3.33 -12.49
CA GLU A 16 3.36 2.53 -13.63
C GLU A 16 2.85 1.09 -13.62
N PHE A 17 2.40 0.57 -12.47
CA PHE A 17 1.80 -0.77 -12.42
C PHE A 17 0.43 -0.83 -13.13
N PRO A 18 0.06 -2.01 -13.68
CA PRO A 18 -1.26 -2.23 -14.26
C PRO A 18 -2.38 -2.00 -13.25
N GLU A 19 -3.57 -1.71 -13.77
CA GLU A 19 -4.74 -1.30 -12.98
C GLU A 19 -5.12 -2.29 -11.86
N GLU A 20 -5.03 -3.59 -12.15
CA GLU A 20 -5.31 -4.65 -11.18
C GLU A 20 -4.41 -4.58 -9.94
N VAL A 21 -3.12 -4.30 -10.14
CA VAL A 21 -2.13 -4.14 -9.05
C VAL A 21 -2.37 -2.85 -8.28
N ARG A 22 -2.71 -1.75 -8.98
CA ARG A 22 -3.06 -0.48 -8.32
C ARG A 22 -4.29 -0.62 -7.43
N GLN A 23 -5.27 -1.41 -7.87
CA GLN A 23 -6.51 -1.65 -7.14
C GLN A 23 -6.26 -2.50 -5.89
N GLU A 24 -5.44 -3.55 -5.99
CA GLU A 24 -5.04 -4.36 -4.83
C GLU A 24 -4.22 -3.54 -3.82
N MET A 25 -3.24 -2.78 -4.30
CA MET A 25 -2.43 -1.90 -3.45
C MET A 25 -3.27 -0.81 -2.78
N GLY A 26 -4.19 -0.17 -3.52
CA GLY A 26 -5.11 0.83 -2.96
C GLY A 26 -5.95 0.26 -1.81
N TYR A 27 -6.45 -0.97 -1.97
CA TYR A 27 -7.19 -1.67 -0.92
C TYR A 27 -6.30 -1.99 0.29
N ALA A 28 -5.08 -2.48 0.06
CA ALA A 28 -4.12 -2.77 1.13
C ALA A 28 -3.72 -1.51 1.92
N LEU A 29 -3.48 -0.38 1.22
CA LEU A 29 -3.15 0.91 1.82
C LEU A 29 -4.33 1.45 2.64
N HIS A 30 -5.55 1.35 2.12
CA HIS A 30 -6.75 1.77 2.83
C HIS A 30 -6.94 1.00 4.15
N LEU A 31 -6.71 -0.31 4.13
CA LEU A 31 -6.72 -1.13 5.34
C LEU A 31 -5.62 -0.73 6.31
N ALA A 32 -4.40 -0.48 5.83
CA ALA A 32 -3.29 0.00 6.64
C ALA A 32 -3.59 1.36 7.31
N GLN A 33 -4.28 2.27 6.61
CA GLN A 33 -4.72 3.56 7.17
C GLN A 33 -5.78 3.42 8.27
N MET A 34 -6.64 2.40 8.17
CA MET A 34 -7.59 2.01 9.22
C MET A 34 -6.93 1.31 10.42
N GLY A 35 -5.61 1.03 10.36
CA GLY A 35 -4.92 0.27 11.40
C GLY A 35 -5.18 -1.23 11.33
N LYS A 36 -5.75 -1.73 10.22
CA LYS A 36 -5.90 -3.14 9.93
C LYS A 36 -4.73 -3.62 9.07
N THR A 37 -4.11 -4.72 9.46
CA THR A 37 -3.09 -5.39 8.64
C THR A 37 -3.77 -6.20 7.54
N TYR A 38 -3.47 -5.91 6.27
CA TYR A 38 -3.93 -6.77 5.18
C TYR A 38 -3.32 -8.16 5.36
N ARG A 39 -4.16 -9.20 5.25
CA ARG A 39 -3.82 -10.59 5.61
C ARG A 39 -2.69 -11.18 4.77
N GLN A 40 -2.41 -10.56 3.61
CA GLN A 40 -1.31 -10.90 2.70
C GLN A 40 -0.09 -9.98 2.82
N THR A 41 -0.14 -8.94 3.66
CA THR A 41 1.04 -8.10 3.89
C THR A 41 2.10 -8.95 4.58
N LYS A 42 3.20 -9.19 3.87
CA LYS A 42 4.40 -9.77 4.46
C LYS A 42 4.98 -8.73 5.42
N MET A 43 4.66 -8.88 6.71
CA MET A 43 5.23 -8.03 7.75
C MET A 43 6.74 -8.27 7.73
N PHE A 44 7.50 -7.28 7.27
CA PHE A 44 8.95 -7.28 7.43
C PHE A 44 9.23 -7.16 8.92
N LYS A 45 9.33 -8.31 9.60
CA LYS A 45 9.98 -8.40 10.90
C LYS A 45 11.46 -8.17 10.64
N GLY A 46 11.99 -7.09 11.22
CA GLY A 46 13.44 -6.93 11.41
C GLY A 46 13.97 -8.01 12.33
#